data_AF-A0A965ATF2-F1
#
_entry.id   AF-A0A965ATF2-F1
#
_cell.length_a   1.000
_cell.length_b   1.000
_cell.length_c   1.000
_cell.angle_alpha   90.00
_cell.angle_beta   90.00
_cell.angle_gamma   90.00
#
_symmetry.space_group_name_H-M   'P 1'
#
loop_
_entity.id
_entity.type
_entity.pdbx_description
1 polymer ?
#
loop_
_entity_poly.entity_id
_entity_poly.type
_entity_poly.pdbx_seq_one_letter_code
_entity_poly.pdbx_strand_id
1 'polypeptide(L)'
;MAIHEVVDAAQLTEEQIFKGSIYQFYAFDIGDDVHLEKIKNSDQITIKQRALPDYLKTYHKPLTIDIKSVSDKAECIYANIHHFGVVSFVYKVPFKGTLTQLRDKLNNMYEDLQRDSVQDAKRVFEVIKDTVTQPVFYHLRNKYFVAQIDPEPTMIDTALLRDRFGGTIASALRFEKTNISTFQLEDILESATGYYRNDLVIIDTEAAFVYDKEPQELLDFFEIAMVQQLELRYFDKLLDGKLDAIYSRTLKKASIVAYLPFIGTTYDPISELSKLRVDISVITERLENSIKTVGEAYYSEIYHLLVEKLEIESWKRSIEKKLSIVHEVRTIYQTQISSIRHDMMNVLIIILIFTELVVALIK
;
A
#
# COMPACT_ATOMS: atom_id res chain seq x y z
N MET A 1 18.76 34.03 -18.04
CA MET A 1 19.50 32.91 -18.65
C MET A 1 20.85 32.84 -17.95
N ALA A 2 20.88 32.24 -16.76
CA ALA A 2 22.12 32.06 -16.01
C ALA A 2 22.82 30.83 -16.58
N ILE A 3 24.10 30.98 -16.94
CA ILE A 3 24.95 29.88 -17.40
C ILE A 3 25.17 28.98 -16.18
N HIS A 4 24.53 27.81 -16.15
CA HIS A 4 24.83 26.80 -15.13
C HIS A 4 26.22 26.24 -15.41
N GLU A 5 27.13 26.46 -14.48
CA GLU A 5 28.50 25.95 -14.54
C GLU A 5 28.44 24.45 -14.23
N VAL A 6 28.56 23.61 -15.27
CA VAL A 6 28.62 22.15 -15.13
C VAL A 6 30.02 21.80 -14.60
N VAL A 7 30.07 21.12 -13.45
CA VAL A 7 31.35 20.78 -12.81
C VAL A 7 32.10 19.72 -13.60
N ASP A 8 33.39 19.98 -13.86
CA ASP A 8 34.29 19.02 -14.50
C ASP A 8 34.66 17.88 -13.54
N ALA A 9 34.76 16.65 -14.06
CA ALA A 9 34.95 15.42 -13.28
C ALA A 9 36.16 15.45 -12.33
N ALA A 10 37.18 16.25 -12.67
CA ALA A 10 38.39 16.43 -11.88
C ALA A 10 38.18 17.18 -10.54
N GLN A 11 37.05 17.86 -10.34
CA GLN A 11 36.80 18.70 -9.16
C GLN A 11 35.90 18.05 -8.10
N LEU A 12 35.27 16.91 -8.39
CA LEU A 12 34.39 16.21 -7.44
C LEU A 12 35.18 15.25 -6.54
N THR A 13 35.24 15.58 -5.25
CA THR A 13 35.81 14.75 -4.19
C THR A 13 34.73 14.02 -3.40
N GLU A 14 35.05 12.93 -2.71
CA GLU A 14 34.12 12.27 -1.77
C GLU A 14 33.62 13.20 -0.65
N GLU A 15 34.39 14.25 -0.34
CA GLU A 15 34.02 15.30 0.63
C GLU A 15 33.09 16.39 0.05
N GLN A 16 32.56 16.20 -1.17
CA GLN A 16 31.62 17.13 -1.77
C GLN A 16 30.40 17.32 -0.87
N ILE A 17 30.08 18.58 -0.56
CA ILE A 17 28.93 18.94 0.26
C ILE A 17 27.71 19.16 -0.64
N PHE A 18 26.68 18.36 -0.41
CA PHE A 18 25.39 18.48 -1.06
C PHE A 18 24.39 19.17 -0.14
N LYS A 19 23.36 19.77 -0.74
CA LYS A 19 22.19 20.31 -0.05
C LYS A 19 20.96 19.62 -0.58
N GLY A 20 19.93 19.50 0.25
CA GLY A 20 18.68 18.90 -0.16
C GLY A 20 17.79 18.61 1.03
N SER A 21 16.93 17.60 0.91
CA SER A 21 15.98 17.22 1.93
C SER A 21 15.81 15.71 1.98
N ILE A 22 15.62 15.17 3.17
CA ILE A 22 15.18 13.79 3.39
C ILE A 22 13.69 13.83 3.65
N TYR A 23 12.92 13.17 2.80
CA TYR A 23 11.49 12.98 2.98
C TYR A 23 11.22 11.61 3.60
N GLN A 24 10.42 11.59 4.66
CA GLN A 24 9.98 10.36 5.32
C GLN A 24 8.48 10.22 5.16
N PHE A 25 8.09 9.13 4.54
CA PHE A 25 6.71 8.79 4.29
C PHE A 25 6.28 7.78 5.34
N TYR A 26 5.09 7.98 5.89
CA TYR A 26 4.43 7.01 6.76
C TYR A 26 2.97 6.88 6.34
N ALA A 27 2.48 5.65 6.26
CA ALA A 27 1.07 5.37 6.03
C ALA A 27 0.57 4.35 7.05
N PHE A 28 -0.60 4.61 7.63
CA PHE A 28 -1.21 3.83 8.71
C PHE A 28 -2.62 3.41 8.31
N ASP A 29 -2.96 2.13 8.53
CA ASP A 29 -4.36 1.70 8.42
C ASP A 29 -5.16 2.22 9.63
N ILE A 30 -6.38 2.68 9.39
CA ILE A 30 -7.27 3.23 10.41
C ILE A 30 -8.67 2.62 10.37
N GLY A 31 -8.95 1.74 9.41
CA GLY A 31 -10.22 1.06 9.22
C GLY A 31 -10.43 0.67 7.76
N ASP A 32 -11.68 0.46 7.36
CA ASP A 32 -12.07 0.12 5.98
C ASP A 32 -12.23 1.40 5.13
N ASP A 33 -13.45 1.94 5.02
CA ASP A 33 -13.74 3.13 4.22
C ASP A 33 -13.89 4.39 5.10
N VAL A 34 -13.31 5.51 4.65
CA VAL A 34 -13.46 6.84 5.25
C VAL A 34 -14.42 7.70 4.43
N HIS A 35 -15.44 8.23 5.09
CA HIS A 35 -16.39 9.15 4.47
C HIS A 35 -15.81 10.57 4.39
N LEU A 36 -14.94 10.83 3.40
CA LEU A 36 -14.23 12.11 3.26
C LEU A 36 -15.16 13.34 3.21
N GLU A 37 -16.33 13.22 2.57
CA GLU A 37 -17.31 14.31 2.51
C GLU A 37 -17.89 14.66 3.89
N LYS A 38 -17.99 13.71 4.82
CA LYS A 38 -18.42 14.02 6.20
C LYS A 38 -17.35 14.83 6.94
N ILE A 39 -16.08 14.50 6.71
CA ILE A 39 -14.94 15.23 7.30
C ILE A 39 -14.89 16.66 6.75
N LYS A 40 -15.08 16.84 5.44
CA LYS A 40 -15.12 18.17 4.81
C LYS A 40 -16.18 19.09 5.38
N ASN A 41 -17.28 18.53 5.89
CA ASN A 41 -18.42 19.28 6.42
C ASN A 41 -18.42 19.39 7.95
N SER A 42 -17.48 18.77 8.68
CA SER A 42 -17.55 18.68 10.15
C SER A 42 -16.80 19.79 10.90
N ASP A 43 -16.03 20.64 10.22
CA ASP A 43 -15.13 21.68 10.80
C ASP A 43 -14.13 21.15 11.85
N GLN A 44 -14.05 19.83 12.05
CA GLN A 44 -13.21 19.19 13.07
C GLN A 44 -11.73 19.17 12.69
N ILE A 45 -11.43 19.30 11.39
CA ILE A 45 -10.07 19.30 10.84
C ILE A 45 -9.93 20.43 9.83
N THR A 46 -8.80 21.13 9.91
CA THR A 46 -8.44 22.17 8.94
C THR A 46 -7.98 21.51 7.64
N ILE A 47 -8.64 21.84 6.53
CA ILE A 47 -8.30 21.32 5.20
C ILE A 47 -7.24 22.23 4.56
N LYS A 48 -6.20 21.61 4.01
CA LYS A 48 -5.15 22.30 3.26
C LYS A 48 -5.35 22.02 1.77
N GLN A 49 -5.49 23.08 0.97
CA GLN A 49 -5.59 22.90 -0.48
C GLN A 49 -4.22 22.49 -1.05
N ARG A 50 -4.18 21.31 -1.67
CA ARG A 50 -3.02 20.80 -2.41
C ARG A 50 -3.42 20.65 -3.88
N ALA A 51 -2.61 21.20 -4.78
CA ALA A 51 -2.72 20.90 -6.19
C ALA A 51 -2.23 19.47 -6.40
N LEU A 52 -3.17 18.54 -6.52
CA LEU A 52 -2.86 17.15 -6.83
C LEU A 52 -2.79 16.97 -8.35
N PRO A 53 -1.83 16.20 -8.86
CA PRO A 53 -1.66 16.00 -10.29
C PRO A 53 -2.93 15.47 -10.99
N ASP A 54 -3.14 15.90 -12.23
CA ASP A 54 -4.38 15.61 -12.98
C ASP A 54 -4.54 14.14 -13.35
N TYR A 55 -3.45 13.36 -13.38
CA TYR A 55 -3.49 11.93 -13.63
C TYR A 55 -4.09 11.12 -12.46
N LEU A 56 -4.21 11.71 -11.27
CA LEU A 56 -4.91 11.08 -10.15
C LEU A 56 -6.42 11.06 -10.40
N LYS A 57 -7.00 9.87 -10.52
CA LYS A 57 -8.46 9.72 -10.54
C LYS A 57 -9.08 10.18 -9.22
N THR A 58 -10.31 10.71 -9.30
CA THR A 58 -11.01 11.33 -8.17
C THR A 58 -11.08 10.46 -6.91
N TYR A 59 -11.26 9.14 -7.04
CA TYR A 59 -11.35 8.27 -5.87
C TYR A 59 -9.99 7.99 -5.19
N HIS A 60 -8.88 8.31 -5.85
CA HIS A 60 -7.52 8.27 -5.31
C HIS A 60 -7.03 9.62 -4.80
N LYS A 61 -7.83 10.68 -4.93
CA LYS A 61 -7.44 12.00 -4.42
C LYS A 61 -7.68 12.01 -2.91
N PRO A 62 -6.63 12.05 -2.07
CA PRO A 62 -6.81 12.16 -0.64
C PRO A 62 -7.39 13.53 -0.25
N LEU A 63 -7.94 13.60 0.95
CA LEU A 63 -8.19 14.85 1.64
C LEU A 63 -6.91 15.28 2.35
N THR A 64 -6.25 16.33 1.84
CA THR A 64 -5.08 16.92 2.51
C THR A 64 -5.54 17.81 3.66
N ILE A 65 -4.95 17.60 4.83
CA ILE A 65 -5.27 18.30 6.07
C ILE A 65 -4.05 19.05 6.59
N ASP A 66 -4.30 20.09 7.37
CA ASP A 66 -3.26 20.79 8.12
C ASP A 66 -3.13 20.16 9.51
N ILE A 67 -1.91 19.80 9.89
CA ILE A 67 -1.61 19.29 11.22
C ILE A 67 -0.42 20.02 11.81
N LYS A 68 -0.51 20.27 13.11
CA LYS A 68 0.67 20.64 13.88
C LYS A 68 1.35 19.36 14.38
N SER A 69 2.32 18.90 13.60
CA SER A 69 3.20 17.76 13.92
C SER A 69 3.72 17.83 15.35
N VAL A 70 3.84 16.68 16.03
CA VAL A 70 4.51 16.59 17.33
C VAL A 70 6.02 16.82 17.20
N SER A 71 6.58 16.53 16.03
CA SER A 71 8.02 16.56 15.83
C SER A 71 8.56 17.98 15.68
N ASP A 72 9.54 18.32 16.51
CA ASP A 72 10.34 19.56 16.36
C ASP A 72 11.48 19.40 15.36
N LYS A 73 11.80 18.16 14.94
CA LYS A 73 12.95 17.84 14.09
C LYS A 73 12.62 17.81 12.60
N ALA A 74 11.33 17.71 12.26
CA ALA A 74 10.86 17.53 10.90
C ALA A 74 9.58 18.33 10.65
N GLU A 75 9.50 18.96 9.48
CA GLU A 75 8.30 19.65 9.04
C GLU A 75 7.34 18.63 8.40
N CYS A 76 6.09 18.52 8.88
CA CYS A 76 5.07 17.75 8.17
C CYS A 76 4.55 18.58 7.00
N ILE A 77 4.96 18.24 5.78
CA ILE A 77 4.56 19.00 4.57
C ILE A 77 3.17 18.59 4.09
N TYR A 78 2.84 17.31 4.23
CA TYR A 78 1.57 16.72 3.84
C TYR A 78 1.07 15.74 4.90
N ALA A 79 -0.21 15.88 5.25
CA ALA A 79 -0.99 14.89 5.97
C ALA A 79 -2.26 14.64 5.17
N ASN A 80 -2.53 13.37 4.87
CA ASN A 80 -3.55 12.98 3.90
C ASN A 80 -4.45 11.90 4.49
N ILE A 81 -5.75 12.06 4.30
CA ILE A 81 -6.76 11.06 4.63
C ILE A 81 -7.25 10.46 3.30
N HIS A 82 -7.05 9.16 3.15
CA HIS A 82 -7.45 8.42 1.96
C HIS A 82 -8.82 7.78 2.18
N HIS A 83 -9.58 7.61 1.08
CA HIS A 83 -10.88 6.95 1.14
C HIS A 83 -10.77 5.53 1.71
N PHE A 84 -9.67 4.83 1.42
CA PHE A 84 -9.43 3.44 1.83
C PHE A 84 -8.92 3.29 3.27
N GLY A 85 -9.40 4.11 4.22
CA GLY A 85 -9.05 3.85 5.62
C GLY A 85 -7.57 4.00 5.92
N VAL A 86 -6.88 4.90 5.21
CA VAL A 86 -5.44 5.17 5.41
C VAL A 86 -5.24 6.63 5.74
N VAL A 87 -4.37 6.89 6.72
CA VAL A 87 -3.77 8.21 6.92
C VAL A 87 -2.29 8.15 6.58
N SER A 88 -1.83 9.07 5.74
CA SER A 88 -0.43 9.19 5.36
C SER A 88 0.15 10.55 5.73
N PHE A 89 1.45 10.54 6.00
CA PHE A 89 2.22 11.71 6.38
C PHE A 89 3.52 11.74 5.58
N VAL A 90 3.89 12.93 5.11
CA VAL A 90 5.18 13.19 4.50
C VAL A 90 5.89 14.25 5.33
N TYR A 91 7.02 13.86 5.92
CA TYR A 91 7.85 14.74 6.72
C TYR A 91 9.11 15.12 5.96
N LYS A 92 9.46 16.40 6.01
CA LYS A 92 10.66 16.96 5.39
C LYS A 92 11.70 17.27 6.46
N VAL A 93 12.91 16.77 6.26
CA VAL A 93 14.09 17.06 7.09
C VAL A 93 15.18 17.65 6.21
N PRO A 94 15.53 18.94 6.37
CA PRO A 94 16.63 19.55 5.63
C PRO A 94 17.94 18.78 5.79
N PHE A 95 18.71 18.70 4.71
CA PHE A 95 20.00 18.04 4.67
C PHE A 95 21.08 18.95 4.06
N LYS A 96 22.25 18.94 4.69
CA LYS A 96 23.47 19.54 4.17
C LYS A 96 24.66 18.71 4.67
N GLY A 97 25.45 18.16 3.76
CA GLY A 97 26.57 17.29 4.10
C GLY A 97 27.04 16.44 2.93
N THR A 98 27.98 15.53 3.18
CA THR A 98 28.45 14.55 2.19
C THR A 98 27.46 13.40 2.04
N LEU A 99 27.53 12.63 0.95
CA LEU A 99 26.65 11.46 0.77
C LEU A 99 26.92 10.35 1.81
N THR A 100 28.12 10.29 2.37
CA THR A 100 28.41 9.44 3.54
C THR A 100 27.64 9.88 4.77
N GLN A 101 27.58 11.19 5.04
CA GLN A 101 26.78 11.74 6.13
C GLN A 101 25.27 11.57 5.88
N LEU A 102 24.83 11.60 4.62
CA LEU A 102 23.45 11.30 4.23
C LEU A 102 23.09 9.85 4.62
N ARG A 103 23.93 8.88 4.26
CA ARG A 103 23.76 7.47 4.66
C ARG A 103 23.67 7.33 6.18
N ASP A 104 24.61 7.92 6.91
CA ASP A 104 24.63 7.81 8.37
C ASP A 104 23.39 8.46 8.99
N LYS A 105 22.90 9.56 8.41
CA LYS A 105 21.68 10.23 8.83
C LYS A 105 20.43 9.39 8.54
N LEU A 106 20.31 8.77 7.36
CA LEU A 106 19.21 7.86 7.02
C LEU A 106 19.13 6.68 8.00
N ASN A 107 20.27 6.08 8.35
CA ASN A 107 20.35 4.98 9.32
C ASN A 107 19.86 5.38 10.72
N ASN A 108 20.14 6.61 11.17
CA ASN A 108 19.79 7.06 12.53
C ASN A 108 18.37 7.67 12.62
N MET A 109 17.82 8.20 11.53
CA MET A 109 16.49 8.84 11.53
C MET A 109 15.32 7.88 11.70
N TYR A 110 15.58 6.57 11.63
CA TYR A 110 14.57 5.51 11.64
C TYR A 110 13.70 5.49 12.91
N GLU A 111 14.25 5.85 14.08
CA GLU A 111 13.56 5.66 15.37
C GLU A 111 12.77 6.89 15.84
N ASP A 112 13.33 8.09 15.73
CA ASP A 112 12.75 9.31 16.31
C ASP A 112 11.40 9.66 15.67
N LEU A 113 11.37 9.77 14.33
CA LEU A 113 10.18 10.23 13.63
C LEU A 113 9.09 9.15 13.51
N GLN A 114 9.47 7.88 13.70
CA GLN A 114 8.50 6.80 13.79
C GLN A 114 7.60 6.96 15.00
N ARG A 115 8.14 7.41 16.14
CA ARG A 115 7.33 7.64 17.35
C ARG A 115 6.39 8.83 17.18
N ASP A 116 6.89 9.92 16.59
CA ASP A 116 6.11 11.14 16.38
C ASP A 116 4.97 10.90 15.38
N SER A 117 5.27 10.25 14.25
CA SER A 117 4.26 9.92 13.23
C SER A 117 3.12 9.05 13.75
N VAL A 118 3.39 8.11 14.67
CA VAL A 118 2.33 7.33 15.34
C VAL A 118 1.44 8.22 16.20
N GLN A 119 2.01 9.21 16.90
CA GLN A 119 1.22 10.14 17.71
C GLN A 119 0.37 11.07 16.86
N ASP A 120 0.92 11.58 15.76
CA ASP A 120 0.20 12.41 14.80
C ASP A 120 -0.94 11.62 14.14
N ALA A 121 -0.66 10.38 13.68
CA ALA A 121 -1.68 9.47 13.17
C ALA A 121 -2.79 9.22 14.20
N LYS A 122 -2.44 9.01 15.47
CA LYS A 122 -3.42 8.78 16.54
C LYS A 122 -4.30 9.98 16.77
N ARG A 123 -3.74 11.20 16.78
CA ARG A 123 -4.51 12.44 16.93
C ARG A 123 -5.50 12.60 15.80
N VAL A 124 -5.07 12.40 14.55
CA VAL A 124 -5.96 12.47 13.38
C VAL A 124 -7.06 11.41 13.48
N PHE A 125 -6.70 10.16 13.80
CA PHE A 125 -7.65 9.06 13.95
C PHE A 125 -8.72 9.35 14.99
N GLU A 126 -8.35 9.80 16.19
CA GLU A 126 -9.32 10.09 17.27
C GLU A 126 -10.33 11.16 16.88
N VAL A 127 -9.95 12.11 16.02
CA VAL A 127 -10.83 13.16 15.51
C VAL A 127 -11.79 12.60 14.46
N ILE A 128 -11.32 11.75 13.55
CA ILE A 128 -12.13 11.28 12.41
C ILE A 128 -12.82 9.94 12.61
N LYS A 129 -12.57 9.23 13.71
CA LYS A 129 -13.02 7.83 13.92
C LYS A 129 -14.50 7.58 13.64
N ASP A 130 -15.38 8.54 13.93
CA ASP A 130 -16.83 8.40 13.72
C ASP A 130 -17.23 8.46 12.24
N THR A 131 -16.30 8.84 11.36
CA THR A 131 -16.45 8.86 9.90
C THR A 131 -15.83 7.64 9.22
N VAL A 132 -15.12 6.81 9.98
CA VAL A 132 -14.40 5.62 9.50
C VAL A 132 -15.26 4.37 9.72
N THR A 133 -15.33 3.52 8.71
CA THR A 133 -16.00 2.22 8.79
C THR A 133 -15.07 1.21 9.47
N GLN A 134 -15.57 0.50 10.49
CA GLN A 134 -14.77 -0.40 11.33
C GLN A 134 -13.48 0.27 11.85
N PRO A 135 -13.59 1.36 12.63
CA PRO A 135 -12.43 2.14 13.05
C PRO A 135 -11.51 1.28 13.93
N VAL A 136 -10.27 1.10 13.48
CA VAL A 136 -9.24 0.36 14.21
C VAL A 136 -7.93 1.10 14.03
N PHE A 137 -7.31 1.55 15.13
CA PHE A 137 -6.04 2.26 15.02
C PHE A 137 -4.88 1.29 14.79
N TYR A 138 -4.37 1.35 13.57
CA TYR A 138 -3.31 0.63 12.90
C TYR A 138 -2.84 -0.75 13.41
N HIS A 139 -2.91 -1.72 12.51
CA HIS A 139 -2.22 -3.01 12.60
C HIS A 139 -1.12 -3.17 11.57
N LEU A 140 -1.16 -2.37 10.51
CA LEU A 140 -0.21 -2.33 9.42
C LEU A 140 0.30 -0.90 9.27
N ARG A 141 1.55 -0.80 8.82
CA ARG A 141 2.17 0.48 8.53
C ARG A 141 3.15 0.28 7.40
N ASN A 142 3.18 1.26 6.51
CA ASN A 142 4.25 1.42 5.54
C ASN A 142 5.11 2.63 5.89
N LYS A 143 6.38 2.54 5.52
CA LYS A 143 7.30 3.66 5.55
C LYS A 143 8.26 3.59 4.38
N TYR A 144 8.75 4.75 3.98
CA TYR A 144 9.68 4.87 2.86
C TYR A 144 10.45 6.19 2.98
N PHE A 145 11.68 6.20 2.48
CA PHE A 145 12.55 7.37 2.53
C PHE A 145 12.85 7.87 1.12
N VAL A 146 12.82 9.19 0.92
CA VAL A 146 13.32 9.79 -0.31
C VAL A 146 14.40 10.80 0.06
N ALA A 147 15.65 10.49 -0.28
CA ALA A 147 16.76 11.39 -0.15
C ALA A 147 16.87 12.25 -1.41
N GLN A 148 16.40 13.50 -1.31
CA GLN A 148 16.49 14.46 -2.39
C GLN A 148 17.74 15.34 -2.23
N ILE A 149 18.47 15.54 -3.32
CA ILE A 149 19.57 16.48 -3.44
C ILE A 149 19.17 17.56 -4.45
N ASP A 150 19.36 18.82 -4.04
CA ASP A 150 19.12 19.99 -4.88
C ASP A 150 20.32 20.18 -5.82
N PRO A 151 20.09 20.21 -7.15
CA PRO A 151 21.15 20.44 -8.12
C PRO A 151 21.74 21.86 -8.07
N GLU A 152 21.12 22.82 -7.38
CA GLU A 152 21.59 24.20 -7.30
C GLU A 152 22.56 24.46 -6.12
N PRO A 153 23.53 25.40 -6.27
CA PRO A 153 23.78 26.24 -7.44
C PRO A 153 24.63 25.56 -8.53
N THR A 154 25.12 24.35 -8.27
CA THR A 154 26.17 23.71 -9.04
C THR A 154 25.67 22.35 -9.53
N MET A 155 25.23 22.33 -10.79
CA MET A 155 24.69 21.14 -11.41
C MET A 155 25.82 20.16 -11.74
N ILE A 156 25.71 18.95 -11.22
CA ILE A 156 26.61 17.83 -11.49
C ILE A 156 25.94 16.96 -12.54
N ASP A 157 26.70 16.57 -13.56
CA ASP A 157 26.20 15.62 -14.56
C ASP A 157 25.76 14.30 -13.89
N THR A 158 24.59 13.80 -14.26
CA THR A 158 23.99 12.63 -13.61
C THR A 158 24.79 11.34 -13.83
N ALA A 159 25.47 11.19 -14.98
CA ALA A 159 26.32 10.03 -15.23
C ALA A 159 27.56 10.10 -14.35
N LEU A 160 28.16 11.29 -14.22
CA LEU A 160 29.28 11.53 -13.31
C LEU A 160 28.90 11.32 -11.83
N LEU A 161 27.72 11.78 -11.41
CA LEU A 161 27.19 11.56 -10.06
C LEU A 161 27.04 10.06 -9.77
N ARG A 162 26.46 9.32 -10.72
CA ARG A 162 26.29 7.86 -10.63
C ARG A 162 27.63 7.15 -10.57
N ASP A 163 28.56 7.47 -11.47
CA ASP A 163 29.83 6.76 -11.58
C ASP A 163 30.75 7.03 -10.38
N ARG A 164 30.71 8.25 -9.82
CA ARG A 164 31.52 8.63 -8.63
C ARG A 164 30.90 8.19 -7.32
N PHE A 165 29.58 8.37 -7.15
CA PHE A 165 28.91 8.23 -5.85
C PHE A 165 27.89 7.09 -5.81
N GLY A 166 27.70 6.35 -6.89
CA GLY A 166 26.70 5.28 -7.00
C GLY A 166 26.82 4.23 -5.89
N GLY A 167 28.03 3.85 -5.50
CA GLY A 167 28.24 2.92 -4.38
C GLY A 167 27.81 3.49 -3.01
N THR A 168 28.06 4.77 -2.76
CA THR A 168 27.59 5.45 -1.53
C THR A 168 26.08 5.62 -1.53
N ILE A 169 25.49 5.97 -2.66
CA ILE A 169 24.04 6.10 -2.82
C ILE A 169 23.37 4.75 -2.58
N ALA A 170 23.83 3.70 -3.26
CA ALA A 170 23.35 2.33 -3.07
C ALA A 170 23.42 1.90 -1.59
N SER A 171 24.56 2.11 -0.93
CA SER A 171 24.75 1.81 0.50
C SER A 171 23.80 2.61 1.40
N ALA A 172 23.51 3.86 1.04
CA ALA A 172 22.54 4.69 1.73
C ALA A 172 21.11 4.15 1.60
N LEU A 173 20.70 3.72 0.40
CA LEU A 173 19.33 3.27 0.13
C LEU A 173 19.01 1.91 0.80
N ARG A 174 20.01 1.05 1.01
CA ARG A 174 19.85 -0.24 1.71
C ARG A 174 20.12 -0.18 3.21
N PHE A 175 20.37 1.00 3.75
CA PHE A 175 20.71 1.19 5.16
C PHE A 175 21.95 0.37 5.61
N GLU A 176 22.87 0.09 4.68
CA GLU A 176 24.07 -0.69 4.92
C GLU A 176 25.24 0.23 5.29
N LYS A 177 26.04 -0.15 6.30
CA LYS A 177 27.21 0.64 6.73
C LYS A 177 28.49 0.34 5.92
N THR A 178 28.49 -0.75 5.16
CA THR A 178 29.64 -1.26 4.40
C THR A 178 29.39 -1.18 2.89
N ASN A 179 30.46 -1.27 2.10
CA ASN A 179 30.33 -1.29 0.64
C ASN A 179 29.57 -2.54 0.18
N ILE A 180 28.56 -2.30 -0.66
CA ILE A 180 27.73 -3.30 -1.32
C ILE A 180 28.56 -4.07 -2.36
N SER A 181 28.23 -5.34 -2.60
CA SER A 181 28.88 -6.14 -3.65
C SER A 181 28.66 -5.54 -5.05
N THR A 182 29.57 -5.77 -6.00
CA THR A 182 29.47 -5.22 -7.37
C THR A 182 28.16 -5.61 -8.07
N PHE A 183 27.70 -6.85 -7.88
CA PHE A 183 26.44 -7.34 -8.44
C PHE A 183 25.21 -6.60 -7.88
N GLN A 184 25.17 -6.39 -6.56
CA GLN A 184 24.09 -5.64 -5.91
C GLN A 184 24.13 -4.15 -6.26
N LEU A 185 25.30 -3.61 -6.53
CA LEU A 185 25.47 -2.23 -6.98
C LEU A 185 24.94 -2.07 -8.41
N GLU A 186 25.28 -2.99 -9.32
CA GLU A 186 24.74 -3.00 -10.69
C GLU A 186 23.21 -3.14 -10.68
N ASP A 187 22.63 -4.05 -9.90
CA ASP A 187 21.17 -4.23 -9.75
C ASP A 187 20.43 -2.93 -9.34
N ILE A 188 20.98 -2.18 -8.37
CA ILE A 188 20.38 -0.91 -7.94
C ILE A 188 20.56 0.17 -9.02
N LEU A 189 21.76 0.26 -9.60
CA LEU A 189 22.07 1.27 -10.60
C LEU A 189 21.43 1.00 -11.96
N GLU A 190 21.07 -0.25 -12.29
CA GLU A 190 20.28 -0.60 -13.47
C GLU A 190 18.82 -0.20 -13.32
N SER A 191 18.28 -0.23 -12.08
CA SER A 191 16.96 0.35 -11.78
C SER A 191 16.92 1.89 -11.79
N ALA A 192 18.05 2.55 -12.05
CA ALA A 192 18.16 3.99 -12.22
C ALA A 192 17.82 4.41 -13.65
N THR A 193 16.54 4.40 -14.04
CA THR A 193 16.16 4.89 -15.38
C THR A 193 14.99 5.87 -15.32
N GLY A 194 15.37 7.11 -15.59
CA GLY A 194 14.54 8.29 -15.77
C GLY A 194 15.45 9.46 -16.11
N TYR A 195 16.29 9.32 -17.16
CA TYR A 195 17.11 10.43 -17.68
C TYR A 195 16.24 11.38 -18.49
N TYR A 196 15.38 12.14 -17.82
CA TYR A 196 14.69 13.27 -18.41
C TYR A 196 15.13 14.52 -17.66
N ARG A 197 15.42 15.59 -18.41
CA ARG A 197 15.75 16.93 -17.86
C ARG A 197 16.97 17.03 -16.91
N ASN A 198 17.95 16.14 -17.02
CA ASN A 198 19.15 16.08 -16.16
C ASN A 198 18.87 15.68 -14.69
N ASP A 199 17.75 15.02 -14.43
CA ASP A 199 17.43 14.47 -13.12
C ASP A 199 17.94 13.03 -12.99
N LEU A 200 18.28 12.61 -11.77
CA LEU A 200 18.64 11.22 -11.45
C LEU A 200 17.71 10.69 -10.36
N VAL A 201 16.92 9.68 -10.70
CA VAL A 201 16.04 8.99 -9.75
C VAL A 201 16.49 7.54 -9.63
N ILE A 202 16.76 7.09 -8.41
CA ILE A 202 17.13 5.71 -8.07
C ILE A 202 16.14 5.22 -7.02
N ILE A 203 15.43 4.14 -7.31
CA ILE A 203 14.36 3.61 -6.46
C ILE A 203 14.76 2.21 -5.97
N ASP A 204 14.81 2.01 -4.65
CA ASP A 204 14.95 0.69 -4.02
C ASP A 204 13.69 0.41 -3.17
N THR A 205 13.64 -0.74 -2.50
CA THR A 205 12.49 -1.25 -1.76
C THR A 205 12.11 -0.40 -0.55
N GLU A 206 13.10 0.19 0.15
CA GLU A 206 12.85 0.96 1.38
C GLU A 206 13.16 2.46 1.25
N ALA A 207 13.96 2.84 0.24
CA ALA A 207 14.37 4.21 0.03
C ALA A 207 14.65 4.52 -1.44
N ALA A 208 14.55 5.79 -1.80
CA ALA A 208 14.96 6.32 -3.09
C ALA A 208 15.90 7.51 -2.96
N PHE A 209 16.71 7.71 -3.99
CA PHE A 209 17.54 8.89 -4.19
C PHE A 209 16.99 9.69 -5.35
N VAL A 210 16.87 11.01 -5.16
CA VAL A 210 16.34 11.94 -6.17
C VAL A 210 17.30 13.11 -6.29
N TYR A 211 17.85 13.32 -7.48
CA TYR A 211 18.58 14.52 -7.84
C TYR A 211 17.68 15.35 -8.74
N ASP A 212 16.96 16.30 -8.14
CA ASP A 212 15.94 17.13 -8.78
C ASP A 212 15.72 18.37 -7.90
N LYS A 213 15.47 19.52 -8.52
CA LYS A 213 15.13 20.77 -7.85
C LYS A 213 13.68 20.78 -7.32
N GLU A 214 12.75 20.18 -8.05
CA GLU A 214 11.30 20.25 -7.78
C GLU A 214 10.70 18.84 -7.59
N PRO A 215 11.03 18.14 -6.48
CA PRO A 215 10.65 16.75 -6.30
C PRO A 215 9.15 16.53 -6.04
N GLN A 216 8.32 17.58 -5.98
CA GLN A 216 6.95 17.51 -5.46
C GLN A 216 6.10 16.46 -6.19
N GLU A 217 6.10 16.46 -7.52
CA GLU A 217 5.31 15.49 -8.30
C GLU A 217 5.83 14.05 -8.10
N LEU A 218 7.14 13.86 -7.96
CA LEU A 218 7.72 12.56 -7.62
C LEU A 218 7.26 12.09 -6.24
N LEU A 219 7.29 12.96 -5.22
CA LEU A 219 6.83 12.63 -3.87
C LEU A 219 5.36 12.18 -3.87
N ASP A 220 4.51 12.76 -4.72
CA ASP A 220 3.12 12.33 -4.89
C ASP A 220 3.06 10.87 -5.37
N PHE A 221 3.87 10.48 -6.36
CA PHE A 221 3.93 9.08 -6.82
C PHE A 221 4.40 8.11 -5.72
N PHE A 222 5.43 8.47 -4.95
CA PHE A 222 5.89 7.66 -3.82
C PHE A 222 4.78 7.47 -2.78
N GLU A 223 4.07 8.55 -2.43
CA GLU A 223 2.94 8.50 -1.50
C GLU A 223 1.84 7.57 -1.99
N ILE A 224 1.42 7.71 -3.25
CA ILE A 224 0.35 6.89 -3.84
C ILE A 224 0.75 5.42 -3.86
N ALA A 225 1.95 5.11 -4.36
CA ALA A 225 2.41 3.73 -4.48
C ALA A 225 2.54 3.07 -3.10
N MET A 226 3.00 3.82 -2.09
CA MET A 226 3.03 3.36 -0.70
C MET A 226 1.64 3.02 -0.17
N VAL A 227 0.66 3.89 -0.38
CA VAL A 227 -0.71 3.70 0.10
C VAL A 227 -1.34 2.49 -0.59
N GLN A 228 -1.14 2.32 -1.90
CA GLN A 228 -1.60 1.14 -2.64
C GLN A 228 -0.99 -0.15 -2.11
N GLN A 229 0.32 -0.15 -1.81
CA GLN A 229 0.96 -1.31 -1.21
C GLN A 229 0.36 -1.62 0.17
N LEU A 230 0.08 -0.61 0.99
CA LEU A 230 -0.54 -0.80 2.32
C LEU A 230 -1.94 -1.37 2.19
N GLU A 231 -2.74 -0.85 1.26
CA GLU A 231 -4.08 -1.34 0.92
C GLU A 231 -4.06 -2.82 0.53
N LEU A 232 -3.15 -3.20 -0.38
CA LEU A 232 -3.00 -4.59 -0.80
C LEU A 232 -2.60 -5.51 0.38
N ARG A 233 -1.66 -5.07 1.22
CA ARG A 233 -1.26 -5.83 2.43
C ARG A 233 -2.41 -5.98 3.42
N TYR A 234 -3.24 -4.95 3.56
CA TYR A 234 -4.43 -5.00 4.40
C TYR A 234 -5.41 -6.08 3.90
N PHE A 235 -5.70 -6.12 2.60
CA PHE A 235 -6.58 -7.13 2.02
C PHE A 235 -6.02 -8.53 2.09
N ASP A 236 -4.73 -8.70 1.84
CA ASP A 236 -4.06 -9.99 1.91
C ASP A 236 -4.23 -10.61 3.32
N LYS A 237 -4.05 -9.80 4.37
CA LYS A 237 -4.26 -10.17 5.77
C LYS A 237 -5.73 -10.40 6.13
N LEU A 238 -6.63 -9.55 5.61
CA LEU A 238 -8.08 -9.71 5.80
C LEU A 238 -8.55 -11.05 5.22
N LEU A 239 -8.09 -11.39 4.01
CA LEU A 239 -8.40 -12.65 3.34
C LEU A 239 -7.85 -13.86 4.10
N ASP A 240 -6.63 -13.79 4.62
CA ASP A 240 -6.06 -14.86 5.45
C ASP A 240 -6.93 -15.15 6.68
N GLY A 241 -7.30 -14.10 7.43
CA GLY A 241 -8.15 -14.26 8.60
C GLY A 241 -9.53 -14.86 8.28
N LYS A 242 -10.09 -14.54 7.10
CA LYS A 242 -11.36 -15.12 6.64
C LYS A 242 -11.20 -16.57 6.18
N LEU A 243 -10.13 -16.89 5.45
CA LEU A 243 -9.81 -18.26 5.03
C LEU A 243 -9.61 -19.18 6.24
N ASP A 244 -8.85 -18.76 7.25
CA ASP A 244 -8.66 -19.50 8.49
C ASP A 244 -9.97 -19.77 9.24
N ALA A 245 -10.87 -18.77 9.26
CA ALA A 245 -12.20 -18.93 9.84
C ALA A 245 -13.06 -19.96 9.08
N ILE A 246 -12.92 -20.04 7.75
CA ILE A 246 -13.62 -21.06 6.95
C ILE A 246 -13.05 -22.45 7.21
N TYR A 247 -11.72 -22.62 7.16
CA TYR A 247 -11.09 -23.93 7.38
C TYR A 247 -11.41 -24.47 8.77
N SER A 248 -11.30 -23.64 9.81
CA SER A 248 -11.61 -24.03 11.19
C SER A 248 -13.08 -24.40 11.40
N ARG A 249 -14.03 -23.77 10.67
CA ARG A 249 -15.46 -24.12 10.71
C ARG A 249 -15.78 -25.37 9.88
N THR A 250 -15.10 -25.57 8.75
CA THR A 250 -15.19 -26.79 7.91
C THR A 250 -14.77 -28.05 8.68
N LEU A 251 -13.77 -27.91 9.55
CA LEU A 251 -13.27 -29.01 10.39
C LEU A 251 -14.17 -29.31 11.60
N LYS A 252 -15.07 -28.40 12.00
CA LYS A 252 -16.09 -28.70 13.01
C LYS A 252 -17.22 -29.48 12.35
N LYS A 253 -17.28 -30.78 12.67
CA LYS A 253 -18.31 -31.75 12.22
C LYS A 253 -19.66 -31.07 12.01
N ALA A 254 -20.21 -31.21 10.80
CA ALA A 254 -21.58 -30.87 10.49
C ALA A 254 -22.49 -31.44 11.60
N SER A 255 -23.17 -30.54 12.32
CA SER A 255 -24.11 -30.93 13.37
C SER A 255 -25.16 -31.86 12.77
N ILE A 256 -25.54 -32.91 13.50
CA ILE A 256 -26.59 -33.88 13.12
C ILE A 256 -27.89 -33.17 12.69
N VAL A 257 -28.11 -31.94 13.19
CA VAL A 257 -29.23 -31.06 12.82
C VAL A 257 -29.25 -30.67 11.34
N ALA A 258 -28.12 -30.66 10.65
CA ALA A 258 -28.03 -30.38 9.21
C ALA A 258 -28.64 -31.49 8.33
N TYR A 259 -28.96 -32.66 8.92
CA TYR A 259 -29.63 -33.79 8.26
C TYR A 259 -31.15 -33.83 8.53
N LEU A 260 -31.73 -32.89 9.30
CA LEU A 260 -33.17 -32.86 9.55
C LEU A 260 -33.95 -32.12 8.44
N PRO A 261 -35.05 -32.68 7.91
CA PRO A 261 -35.92 -31.98 6.98
C PRO A 261 -36.65 -30.80 7.67
N PHE A 262 -36.93 -29.73 6.92
CA PHE A 262 -37.67 -28.53 7.34
C PHE A 262 -37.01 -27.60 8.37
N ILE A 263 -35.90 -27.99 8.99
CA ILE A 263 -35.08 -27.06 9.78
C ILE A 263 -34.16 -26.36 8.79
N GLY A 264 -34.61 -25.21 8.27
CA GLY A 264 -33.79 -24.37 7.41
C GLY A 264 -32.43 -24.15 8.08
N THR A 265 -31.36 -24.63 7.45
CA THR A 265 -30.00 -24.26 7.83
C THR A 265 -29.82 -22.79 7.43
N THR A 266 -30.34 -21.88 8.26
CA THR A 266 -30.41 -20.44 8.00
C THR A 266 -29.03 -19.77 8.00
N TYR A 267 -27.98 -20.47 8.43
CA TYR A 267 -26.63 -19.94 8.41
C TYR A 267 -25.92 -20.34 7.12
N ASP A 268 -25.89 -19.42 6.15
CA ASP A 268 -25.08 -19.53 4.95
C ASP A 268 -23.75 -18.76 5.15
N PRO A 269 -22.70 -19.38 5.75
CA PRO A 269 -21.39 -18.75 5.84
C PRO A 269 -20.78 -18.39 4.47
N ILE A 270 -21.37 -18.84 3.36
CA ILE A 270 -20.94 -18.58 1.98
C ILE A 270 -21.55 -17.27 1.43
N SER A 271 -22.63 -16.78 2.04
CA SER A 271 -23.26 -15.48 1.73
C SER A 271 -22.33 -14.30 2.01
N GLU A 272 -21.64 -14.30 3.16
CA GLU A 272 -20.64 -13.28 3.52
C GLU A 272 -19.47 -13.23 2.51
N LEU A 273 -19.10 -14.37 1.92
CA LEU A 273 -18.01 -14.47 0.95
C LEU A 273 -18.39 -13.93 -0.44
N SER A 274 -19.68 -13.96 -0.78
CA SER A 274 -20.17 -13.39 -2.04
C SER A 274 -20.12 -11.87 -2.03
N LYS A 275 -20.36 -11.24 -0.87
CA LYS A 275 -20.15 -9.79 -0.67
C LYS A 275 -18.67 -9.45 -0.79
N LEU A 276 -17.81 -10.22 -0.11
CA LEU A 276 -16.35 -10.03 -0.12
C LEU A 276 -15.73 -10.10 -1.53
N ARG A 277 -16.19 -11.01 -2.40
CA ARG A 277 -15.72 -11.10 -3.80
C ARG A 277 -16.08 -9.86 -4.63
N VAL A 278 -17.29 -9.33 -4.43
CA VAL A 278 -17.75 -8.13 -5.15
C VAL A 278 -16.95 -6.92 -4.68
N ASP A 279 -16.75 -6.79 -3.38
CA ASP A 279 -15.96 -5.69 -2.80
C ASP A 279 -14.53 -5.72 -3.36
N ILE A 280 -13.85 -6.88 -3.34
CA ILE A 280 -12.44 -6.97 -3.76
C ILE A 280 -12.26 -6.87 -5.28
N SER A 281 -13.20 -7.36 -6.09
CA SER A 281 -13.14 -7.18 -7.56
C SER A 281 -13.33 -5.71 -7.97
N VAL A 282 -14.18 -4.98 -7.25
CA VAL A 282 -14.34 -3.52 -7.44
C VAL A 282 -13.08 -2.78 -7.01
N ILE A 283 -12.35 -3.31 -6.03
CA ILE A 283 -11.10 -2.74 -5.51
C ILE A 283 -9.91 -3.02 -6.43
N THR A 284 -9.75 -4.22 -6.98
CA THR A 284 -8.71 -4.50 -7.98
C THR A 284 -8.94 -3.72 -9.27
N GLU A 285 -10.20 -3.61 -9.71
CA GLU A 285 -10.58 -2.75 -10.85
C GLU A 285 -10.26 -1.27 -10.61
N ARG A 286 -10.45 -0.79 -9.37
CA ARG A 286 -9.98 0.52 -8.94
C ARG A 286 -8.45 0.57 -9.11
N LEU A 287 -7.69 -0.23 -8.37
CA LEU A 287 -6.21 -0.24 -8.41
C LEU A 287 -5.63 -0.29 -9.84
N GLU A 288 -6.20 -1.09 -10.76
CA GLU A 288 -5.78 -1.18 -12.17
C GLU A 288 -6.06 0.08 -12.99
N ASN A 289 -7.15 0.78 -12.69
CA ASN A 289 -7.57 1.97 -13.43
C ASN A 289 -6.97 3.26 -12.89
N SER A 290 -6.20 3.21 -11.81
CA SER A 290 -5.69 4.38 -11.09
C SER A 290 -4.79 5.28 -11.92
N ILE A 291 -3.89 4.69 -12.72
CA ILE A 291 -2.67 5.38 -13.20
C ILE A 291 -2.44 5.23 -14.72
N LYS A 292 -3.40 4.65 -15.46
CA LYS A 292 -3.32 4.50 -16.93
C LYS A 292 -3.27 5.81 -17.74
N THR A 293 -3.22 6.97 -17.09
CA THR A 293 -3.28 8.30 -17.72
C THR A 293 -2.21 9.22 -17.16
N VAL A 294 -1.01 8.71 -16.87
CA VAL A 294 0.14 9.59 -16.66
C VAL A 294 0.48 10.21 -18.02
N GLY A 295 0.18 11.50 -18.18
CA GLY A 295 0.25 12.23 -19.45
C GLY A 295 1.67 12.43 -20.00
N GLU A 296 2.71 12.08 -19.25
CA GLU A 296 4.11 12.20 -19.64
C GLU A 296 4.86 10.87 -19.45
N ALA A 297 5.65 10.47 -20.45
CA ALA A 297 6.37 9.20 -20.46
C ALA A 297 7.29 9.02 -19.23
N TYR A 298 7.92 10.12 -18.78
CA TYR A 298 8.80 10.15 -17.62
C TYR A 298 8.13 9.62 -16.35
N TYR A 299 6.99 10.19 -15.98
CA TYR A 299 6.28 9.81 -14.77
C TYR A 299 5.66 8.41 -14.86
N SER A 300 5.34 7.95 -16.07
CA SER A 300 4.91 6.56 -16.28
C SER A 300 6.03 5.58 -15.94
N GLU A 301 7.26 5.87 -16.36
CA GLU A 301 8.45 5.05 -16.06
C GLU A 301 8.73 5.01 -14.55
N ILE A 302 8.74 6.16 -13.89
CA ILE A 302 8.89 6.26 -12.43
C ILE A 302 7.82 5.44 -11.71
N TYR A 303 6.55 5.56 -12.12
CA TYR A 303 5.49 4.79 -11.49
C TYR A 303 5.64 3.28 -11.72
N HIS A 304 6.05 2.85 -12.92
CA HIS A 304 6.31 1.44 -13.18
C HIS A 304 7.43 0.89 -12.29
N LEU A 305 8.52 1.65 -12.10
CA LEU A 305 9.59 1.28 -11.18
C LEU A 305 9.10 1.16 -9.74
N LEU A 306 8.23 2.07 -9.28
CA LEU A 306 7.61 1.97 -7.96
C LEU A 306 6.75 0.72 -7.81
N VAL A 307 5.92 0.40 -8.81
CA VAL A 307 5.07 -0.80 -8.82
C VAL A 307 5.91 -2.07 -8.72
N GLU A 308 7.05 -2.10 -9.42
CA GLU A 308 7.99 -3.21 -9.38
C GLU A 308 8.68 -3.31 -8.02
N LYS A 309 9.34 -2.24 -7.55
CA LYS A 309 10.12 -2.24 -6.30
C LYS A 309 9.28 -2.42 -5.05
N LEU A 310 8.03 -1.97 -5.07
CA LEU A 310 7.07 -2.19 -3.97
C LEU A 310 6.29 -3.51 -4.12
N GLU A 311 6.62 -4.32 -5.13
CA GLU A 311 6.00 -5.62 -5.42
C GLU A 311 4.47 -5.58 -5.54
N ILE A 312 3.91 -4.45 -5.99
CA ILE A 312 2.46 -4.22 -6.03
C ILE A 312 1.75 -5.32 -6.83
N GLU A 313 2.31 -5.74 -7.96
CA GLU A 313 1.77 -6.83 -8.78
C GLU A 313 1.88 -8.21 -8.12
N SER A 314 2.87 -8.43 -7.27
CA SER A 314 3.00 -9.67 -6.49
C SER A 314 1.87 -9.78 -5.48
N TRP A 315 1.62 -8.71 -4.73
CA TRP A 315 0.52 -8.64 -3.76
C TRP A 315 -0.85 -8.83 -4.43
N LYS A 316 -1.06 -8.20 -5.59
CA LYS A 316 -2.30 -8.41 -6.38
C LYS A 316 -2.50 -9.87 -6.74
N ARG A 317 -1.49 -10.53 -7.30
CA ARG A 317 -1.56 -11.96 -7.66
C ARG A 317 -1.81 -12.86 -6.45
N SER A 318 -1.25 -12.54 -5.28
CA SER A 318 -1.53 -13.25 -4.03
C SER A 318 -3.02 -13.16 -3.65
N ILE A 319 -3.58 -11.95 -3.68
CA ILE A 319 -4.98 -11.68 -3.39
C ILE A 319 -5.90 -12.42 -4.38
N GLU A 320 -5.64 -12.32 -5.67
CA GLU A 320 -6.43 -13.01 -6.72
C GLU A 320 -6.46 -14.53 -6.51
N LYS A 321 -5.30 -15.12 -6.18
CA LYS A 321 -5.21 -16.54 -5.86
C LYS A 321 -5.99 -16.90 -4.60
N LYS A 322 -5.93 -16.09 -3.54
CA LYS A 322 -6.73 -16.29 -2.33
C LYS A 322 -8.23 -16.22 -2.63
N LEU A 323 -8.66 -15.27 -3.46
CA LEU A 323 -10.04 -15.16 -3.92
C LEU A 323 -10.50 -16.37 -4.74
N SER A 324 -9.63 -16.92 -5.60
CA SER A 324 -9.97 -18.12 -6.37
C SER A 324 -10.17 -19.33 -5.47
N ILE A 325 -9.33 -19.49 -4.43
CA ILE A 325 -9.50 -20.54 -3.41
C ILE A 325 -10.83 -20.36 -2.67
N VAL A 326 -11.18 -19.14 -2.25
CA VAL A 326 -12.50 -18.85 -1.64
C VAL A 326 -13.64 -19.29 -2.58
N HIS A 327 -13.50 -19.05 -3.88
CA HIS A 327 -14.49 -19.45 -4.88
C HIS A 327 -14.61 -20.98 -5.02
N GLU A 328 -13.49 -21.70 -5.07
CA GLU A 328 -13.46 -23.17 -5.16
C GLU A 328 -14.05 -23.83 -3.91
N VAL A 329 -13.72 -23.34 -2.72
CA VAL A 329 -14.31 -23.87 -1.48
C VAL A 329 -15.84 -23.70 -1.52
N ARG A 330 -16.35 -22.56 -2.00
CA ARG A 330 -17.79 -22.34 -2.19
C ARG A 330 -18.43 -23.36 -3.14
N THR A 331 -17.83 -23.64 -4.30
CA THR A 331 -18.44 -24.56 -5.28
C THR A 331 -18.54 -25.98 -4.73
N ILE A 332 -17.53 -26.41 -3.97
CA ILE A 332 -17.54 -27.71 -3.25
C ILE A 332 -18.64 -27.74 -2.19
N TYR A 333 -18.77 -26.68 -1.38
CA TYR A 333 -19.83 -26.61 -0.37
C TYR A 333 -21.24 -26.61 -0.98
N GLN A 334 -21.46 -25.88 -2.07
CA GLN A 334 -22.75 -25.82 -2.74
C GLN A 334 -23.12 -27.18 -3.37
N THR A 335 -22.16 -27.90 -3.97
CA THR A 335 -22.41 -29.25 -4.48
C THR A 335 -22.70 -30.26 -3.37
N GLN A 336 -22.01 -30.20 -2.22
CA GLN A 336 -22.31 -31.06 -1.07
C GLN A 336 -23.72 -30.85 -0.52
N ILE A 337 -24.15 -29.59 -0.32
CA ILE A 337 -25.52 -29.28 0.14
C ILE A 337 -26.56 -29.79 -0.86
N SER A 338 -26.31 -29.62 -2.17
CA SER A 338 -27.20 -30.13 -3.22
C SER A 338 -27.30 -31.65 -3.21
N SER A 339 -26.17 -32.35 -3.05
CA SER A 339 -26.13 -33.81 -2.95
C SER A 339 -26.87 -34.32 -1.72
N ILE A 340 -26.62 -33.73 -0.54
CA ILE A 340 -27.32 -34.10 0.71
C ILE A 340 -28.83 -33.88 0.57
N ARG A 341 -29.26 -32.77 -0.05
CA ARG A 341 -30.69 -32.53 -0.29
C ARG A 341 -31.30 -33.56 -1.23
N HIS A 342 -30.57 -33.95 -2.28
CA HIS A 342 -31.01 -34.98 -3.21
C HIS A 342 -31.10 -36.35 -2.55
N ASP A 343 -30.08 -36.75 -1.78
CA ASP A 343 -30.06 -37.99 -1.02
C ASP A 343 -31.18 -38.03 0.04
N MET A 344 -31.44 -36.90 0.72
CA MET A 344 -32.53 -36.79 1.68
C MET A 344 -33.90 -36.92 1.00
N MET A 345 -34.09 -36.36 -0.20
CA MET A 345 -35.31 -36.57 -0.99
C MET A 345 -35.49 -38.05 -1.36
N ASN A 346 -34.42 -38.73 -1.77
CA ASN A 346 -34.48 -40.16 -2.07
C ASN A 346 -34.86 -40.98 -0.82
N VAL A 347 -34.27 -40.69 0.33
CA VAL A 347 -34.63 -41.34 1.61
C VAL A 347 -36.09 -41.07 1.98
N LEU A 348 -36.57 -39.84 1.84
CA LEU A 348 -37.95 -39.48 2.15
C LEU A 348 -38.94 -40.23 1.25
N ILE A 349 -38.65 -40.34 -0.06
CA ILE A 349 -39.46 -41.13 -1.00
C ILE A 349 -39.48 -42.62 -0.59
N ILE A 350 -38.32 -43.20 -0.26
CA ILE A 350 -38.23 -44.59 0.19
C ILE A 350 -39.08 -44.84 1.44
N ILE A 351 -39.01 -43.94 2.43
CA ILE A 351 -39.82 -44.03 3.66
C ILE A 351 -41.32 -43.94 3.35
N LEU A 352 -41.71 -43.04 2.44
CA LEU A 352 -43.11 -42.85 2.05
C LEU A 352 -43.68 -44.10 1.39
N ILE A 353 -42.94 -44.68 0.44
CA ILE A 353 -43.29 -45.94 -0.23
C ILE A 353 -43.36 -47.09 0.79
N PHE A 354 -42.38 -47.20 1.67
CA PHE A 354 -42.36 -48.24 2.70
C PHE A 354 -43.58 -48.15 3.63
N THR A 355 -43.93 -46.93 4.05
CA THR A 355 -45.09 -46.68 4.92
C THR A 355 -46.39 -47.06 4.20
N GLU A 356 -46.54 -46.68 2.93
CA GLU A 356 -47.70 -47.03 2.12
C GLU A 356 -47.83 -48.55 1.93
N LEU A 357 -46.72 -49.25 1.72
CA LEU A 357 -46.67 -50.69 1.57
C LEU A 357 -47.08 -51.40 2.87
N VAL A 358 -46.59 -50.94 4.03
CA VAL A 358 -46.97 -51.47 5.34
C VAL A 358 -48.47 -51.25 5.61
N VAL A 359 -49.00 -50.06 5.31
CA VAL A 359 -50.43 -49.76 5.46
C VAL A 359 -51.28 -50.64 4.53
N ALA A 360 -50.82 -50.88 3.30
CA ALA A 360 -51.49 -51.77 2.35
C ALA A 360 -51.44 -53.26 2.76
N LEU A 361 -50.48 -53.66 3.59
CA LEU A 361 -50.34 -55.03 4.10
C LEU A 361 -51.15 -55.29 5.38
N ILE A 362 -51.46 -54.23 6.13
CA ILE A 362 -52.24 -54.29 7.38
C ILE A 362 -53.76 -54.12 7.11
N LYS A 363 -54.12 -53.46 6.00
CA LYS A 363 -55.49 -53.47 5.45
C LYS A 363 -55.74 -54.73 4.65
#